data_AF-A0A815UN84-F1
#
_entry.id   AF-A0A815UN84-F1
#
_cell.length_a   1.000
_cell.length_b   1.000
_cell.length_c   1.000
_cell.angle_alpha   90.00
_cell.angle_beta   90.00
_cell.angle_gamma   90.00
#
_symmetry.space_group_name_H-M   'P 1'
#
loop_
_entity.id
_entity.type
_entity.pdbx_description
1 polymer ?
#
loop_
_entity_poly.entity_id
_entity_poly.type
_entity_poly.pdbx_seq_one_letter_code
_entity_poly.pdbx_strand_id
1 'polypeptide(L)'
;MECSSVRLTDLPDEILMISLKKLDNITLLYSLSGVNRNLNKLAYDFMFTSRLTLLYYLPICLIKLTSLSINYFFPLSDLILNRFCLHILPKIHQKVKWLDLELLSMERILRTAYYPNLSGIGLYNMDIERVKNQISSLIIDINTNGEQSLTGNENTLLFTRIFTTFTNLRLLNIGPSSICYQHLSFDLSPPTVISSTLLELHVCLSEFHDCLHLLDGRFNQLRIFHVKIDFIELSSLIFNNKEKLSNLRLFTLFCDNTTDGYYQLILPLLHRMSNLEELDLSLLVWMDNTFIDGNNLKFNIIHHMPLLKKFTFNIHSSTHFYNQDNLPSNEYIQETLKNFENKKIITSMDYFHENKYSQCHIYSYPYKLKNYYNITNNFRVGIFNSVRRVSLFGERSFEHEFFLRITQSFPFMEKLTLINNKRQNSKQFRKSKKINQDSPIIKYPYLIERDLSKAQKDYYGQFLFDTKTCLPNNIRVNMDYRLVKKVTRNFRRPTTRINCAKIVFVYFLNKSKFPEYLKDFFPRALIC
;
A
#
# COMPACT_ATOMS: atom_id res chain seq x y z
N MET A 1 -23.19 -38.17 -6.47
CA MET A 1 -21.78 -37.75 -6.36
C MET A 1 -21.10 -38.79 -5.50
N GLU A 2 -20.43 -39.76 -6.11
CA GLU A 2 -19.59 -40.71 -5.38
C GLU A 2 -18.35 -39.95 -4.90
N CYS A 3 -18.26 -39.70 -3.60
CA CYS A 3 -17.06 -39.12 -3.01
C CYS A 3 -15.92 -40.12 -3.18
N SER A 4 -14.85 -39.68 -3.85
CA SER A 4 -13.56 -40.37 -3.91
C SER A 4 -13.18 -40.95 -2.54
N SER A 5 -12.89 -42.26 -2.50
CA SER A 5 -12.45 -42.99 -1.30
C SER A 5 -10.96 -42.82 -1.00
N VAL A 6 -10.23 -42.01 -1.78
CA VAL A 6 -8.80 -41.79 -1.61
C VAL A 6 -8.56 -40.99 -0.34
N ARG A 7 -7.92 -41.59 0.67
CA ARG A 7 -7.55 -40.85 1.88
C ARG A 7 -6.37 -39.93 1.54
N LEU A 8 -6.29 -38.79 2.22
CA LEU A 8 -5.20 -37.84 2.03
C LEU A 8 -3.82 -38.51 2.24
N THR A 9 -3.74 -39.50 3.13
CA THR A 9 -2.53 -40.28 3.41
C THR A 9 -2.09 -41.23 2.30
N ASP A 10 -2.96 -41.48 1.33
CA ASP A 10 -2.71 -42.42 0.23
C ASP A 10 -2.12 -41.69 -0.99
N LEU A 11 -2.09 -40.35 -0.95
CA LEU A 11 -1.46 -39.54 -1.99
C LEU A 11 0.07 -39.51 -1.81
N PRO A 12 0.84 -39.51 -2.91
CA PRO A 12 2.28 -39.28 -2.87
C PRO A 12 2.65 -37.96 -2.17
N ASP A 13 3.77 -37.96 -1.46
CA ASP A 13 4.31 -36.81 -0.72
C ASP A 13 4.38 -35.56 -1.63
N GLU A 14 4.78 -35.71 -2.90
CA GLU A 14 4.90 -34.62 -3.86
C GLU A 14 3.56 -33.94 -4.16
N ILE A 15 2.49 -34.73 -4.32
CA ILE A 15 1.14 -34.21 -4.59
C ILE A 15 0.62 -33.48 -3.34
N LEU A 16 0.89 -34.03 -2.16
CA LEU A 16 0.54 -33.40 -0.90
C LEU A 16 1.29 -32.08 -0.73
N MET A 17 2.60 -32.04 -0.97
CA MET A 17 3.41 -30.81 -0.89
C MET A 17 2.88 -29.72 -1.83
N ILE A 18 2.57 -30.05 -3.08
CA ILE A 18 2.02 -29.09 -4.06
C ILE A 18 0.66 -28.55 -3.62
N SER A 19 -0.19 -29.42 -3.08
CA SER A 19 -1.53 -29.05 -2.63
C SER A 19 -1.48 -28.18 -1.37
N LEU A 20 -0.67 -28.60 -0.41
CA LEU A 20 -0.51 -27.97 0.90
C LEU A 20 0.21 -26.62 0.83
N LYS A 21 1.11 -26.41 -0.15
CA LYS A 21 1.79 -25.13 -0.39
C LYS A 21 0.83 -23.97 -0.71
N LYS A 22 -0.41 -24.26 -1.09
CA LYS A 22 -1.44 -23.25 -1.31
C LYS A 22 -2.13 -22.78 -0.03
N LEU A 23 -1.94 -23.48 1.08
CA LEU A 23 -2.51 -23.15 2.39
C LEU A 23 -1.57 -22.25 3.17
N ASP A 24 -2.14 -21.52 4.12
CA ASP A 24 -1.37 -20.79 5.11
C ASP A 24 -0.56 -21.74 6.01
N ASN A 25 0.74 -21.45 6.18
CA ASN A 25 1.68 -22.35 6.85
C ASN A 25 1.28 -22.66 8.30
N ILE A 26 0.63 -21.74 9.01
CA ILE A 26 0.20 -21.97 10.39
C ILE A 26 -1.05 -22.78 10.44
N THR A 27 -2.02 -22.48 9.57
CA THR A 27 -3.23 -23.29 9.50
C THR A 27 -2.86 -24.74 9.22
N LEU A 28 -1.89 -24.97 8.34
CA LEU A 28 -1.33 -26.28 8.06
C LEU A 28 -0.62 -26.89 9.27
N LEU A 29 0.35 -26.20 9.87
CA LEU A 29 1.14 -26.70 11.01
C LEU A 29 0.23 -26.98 12.22
N TYR A 30 -0.70 -26.09 12.53
CA TYR A 30 -1.67 -26.23 13.61
C TYR A 30 -2.59 -27.42 13.39
N SER A 31 -3.08 -27.62 12.16
CA SER A 31 -4.04 -28.66 11.83
C SER A 31 -3.41 -30.05 11.70
N LEU A 32 -2.18 -30.14 11.17
CA LEU A 32 -1.53 -31.42 10.89
C LEU A 32 -0.63 -31.91 12.03
N SER A 33 -0.10 -31.00 12.87
CA SER A 33 0.82 -31.36 13.95
C SER A 33 0.15 -32.29 14.97
N GLY A 34 0.65 -33.52 15.05
CA GLY A 34 0.18 -34.56 15.95
C GLY A 34 -0.92 -35.44 15.38
N VAL A 35 -1.40 -35.20 14.15
CA VAL A 35 -2.49 -35.99 13.55
C VAL A 35 -2.00 -37.34 13.02
N ASN A 36 -0.90 -37.35 12.25
CA ASN A 36 -0.35 -38.57 11.67
C ASN A 36 1.16 -38.43 11.48
N ARG A 37 1.93 -39.52 11.66
CA ARG A 37 3.40 -39.49 11.51
C ARG A 37 3.85 -39.04 10.12
N ASN A 38 3.19 -39.48 9.05
CA ASN A 38 3.52 -39.10 7.68
C ASN A 38 3.20 -37.63 7.43
N LEU A 39 2.03 -37.16 7.90
CA LEU A 39 1.66 -35.75 7.78
C LEU A 39 2.54 -34.84 8.64
N ASN A 40 3.05 -35.30 9.78
CA ASN A 40 4.03 -34.57 10.58
C ASN A 40 5.36 -34.40 9.84
N LYS A 41 5.82 -35.45 9.14
CA LYS A 41 7.03 -35.38 8.31
C LYS A 41 6.89 -34.28 7.25
N LEU A 42 5.75 -34.22 6.58
CA LEU A 42 5.45 -33.17 5.60
C LEU A 42 5.31 -31.79 6.26
N ALA A 43 4.55 -31.67 7.34
CA ALA A 43 4.31 -30.40 8.01
C ALA A 43 5.61 -29.78 8.56
N TYR A 44 6.57 -30.59 9.01
CA TYR A 44 7.87 -30.14 9.50
C TYR A 44 8.94 -30.08 8.40
N ASP A 45 8.57 -30.23 7.13
CA ASP A 45 9.47 -30.01 6.01
C ASP A 45 9.91 -28.54 5.97
N PHE A 46 11.15 -28.33 5.51
CA PHE A 46 11.75 -27.01 5.40
C PHE A 46 10.91 -26.04 4.56
N MET A 47 10.16 -26.53 3.56
CA MET A 47 9.29 -25.71 2.73
C MET A 47 8.23 -24.95 3.53
N PHE A 48 7.69 -25.54 4.61
CA PHE A 48 6.65 -24.92 5.43
C PHE A 48 7.19 -24.27 6.69
N THR A 49 8.33 -24.74 7.21
CA THR A 49 8.88 -24.24 8.48
C THR A 49 9.90 -23.12 8.32
N SER A 50 10.47 -22.93 7.12
CA SER A 50 11.52 -21.91 6.90
C SER A 50 11.00 -20.48 6.98
N ARG A 51 9.74 -20.26 6.59
CA ARG A 51 9.04 -18.98 6.72
C ARG A 51 7.72 -19.19 7.44
N LEU A 52 7.58 -18.60 8.62
CA LEU A 52 6.34 -18.66 9.39
C LEU A 52 5.68 -17.29 9.40
N THR A 53 4.40 -17.24 9.05
CA THR A 53 3.62 -15.99 9.00
C THR A 53 2.55 -15.98 10.07
N LEU A 54 2.91 -15.64 11.32
CA LEU A 54 2.11 -15.73 12.55
C LEU A 54 1.03 -14.65 12.66
N LEU A 55 0.28 -14.49 11.57
CA LEU A 55 -0.70 -13.44 11.32
C LEU A 55 -1.89 -14.01 10.53
N TYR A 56 -3.11 -13.57 10.85
CA TYR A 56 -4.26 -13.79 9.98
C TYR A 56 -4.40 -12.66 8.97
N TYR A 57 -4.39 -13.00 7.68
CA TYR A 57 -4.85 -12.09 6.64
C TYR A 57 -6.37 -12.10 6.60
N LEU A 58 -7.00 -11.09 7.19
CA LEU A 58 -8.41 -10.86 6.90
C LEU A 58 -8.49 -10.12 5.56
N PRO A 59 -9.22 -10.64 4.56
CA PRO A 59 -9.52 -9.82 3.41
C PRO A 59 -10.24 -8.55 3.88
N ILE A 60 -9.84 -7.41 3.34
CA ILE A 60 -10.29 -6.03 3.66
C ILE A 60 -11.83 -5.90 3.72
N CYS A 61 -12.54 -6.89 3.17
CA CYS A 61 -13.97 -7.23 3.29
C CYS A 61 -14.63 -7.02 4.66
N LEU A 62 -13.91 -7.10 5.78
CA LEU A 62 -14.53 -7.13 7.11
C LEU A 62 -14.23 -5.93 8.02
N ILE A 63 -13.30 -5.04 7.65
CA ILE A 63 -12.85 -3.97 8.54
C ILE A 63 -13.53 -2.67 8.13
N LYS A 64 -14.59 -2.36 8.87
CA LYS A 64 -15.19 -1.04 8.94
C LYS A 64 -14.22 -0.09 9.64
N LEU A 65 -14.11 1.15 9.13
CA LEU A 65 -13.91 2.41 9.88
C LEU A 65 -12.69 3.28 9.58
N THR A 66 -11.70 2.91 8.78
CA THR A 66 -10.66 3.89 8.39
C THR A 66 -10.40 3.91 6.89
N SER A 67 -10.34 5.12 6.35
CA SER A 67 -10.01 5.43 4.94
C SER A 67 -8.58 5.03 4.55
N LEU A 68 -7.79 4.54 5.50
CA LEU A 68 -6.43 4.07 5.30
C LEU A 68 -6.48 2.61 4.85
N SER A 69 -6.14 2.43 3.57
CA SER A 69 -6.11 1.16 2.85
C SER A 69 -4.96 0.23 3.28
N ILE A 70 -4.83 0.01 4.58
CA ILE A 70 -3.81 -0.83 5.18
C ILE A 70 -4.30 -2.28 5.12
N ASN A 71 -3.45 -3.19 4.65
CA ASN A 71 -3.69 -4.61 4.82
C ASN A 71 -3.68 -4.89 6.32
N TYR A 72 -4.84 -5.20 6.89
CA TYR A 72 -4.93 -5.50 8.31
C TYR A 72 -4.51 -6.94 8.56
N PHE A 73 -3.51 -7.07 9.43
CA PHE A 73 -3.10 -8.34 9.98
C PHE A 73 -3.72 -8.45 11.37
N PHE A 74 -4.40 -9.57 11.64
CA PHE A 74 -4.89 -9.86 12.98
C PHE A 74 -3.94 -10.80 13.70
N PRO A 75 -3.80 -10.65 15.03
CA PRO A 75 -3.11 -11.63 15.85
C PRO A 75 -3.77 -13.00 15.70
N LEU A 76 -2.96 -14.05 15.88
CA LEU A 76 -3.49 -15.38 16.12
C LEU A 76 -4.26 -15.38 17.44
N SER A 77 -5.33 -16.18 17.52
CA SER A 77 -5.98 -16.41 18.83
C SER A 77 -4.97 -17.00 19.83
N ASP A 78 -5.11 -16.65 21.11
CA ASP A 78 -4.22 -17.13 22.16
C ASP A 78 -4.12 -18.65 22.22
N LEU A 79 -5.21 -19.36 21.93
CA LEU A 79 -5.25 -20.82 21.86
C LEU A 79 -4.27 -21.36 20.80
N ILE A 80 -4.31 -20.77 19.60
CA ILE A 80 -3.44 -21.17 18.48
C ILE A 80 -2.00 -20.84 18.83
N LEU A 81 -1.75 -19.61 19.31
CA LEU A 81 -0.41 -19.16 19.65
C LEU A 81 0.21 -20.01 20.78
N ASN A 82 -0.55 -20.34 21.83
CA ASN A 82 -0.11 -21.21 22.92
C ASN A 82 0.28 -22.60 22.42
N ARG A 83 -0.57 -23.24 21.61
CA ARG A 83 -0.25 -24.55 21.05
C ARG A 83 1.01 -24.48 20.19
N PHE A 84 1.17 -23.41 19.42
CA PHE A 84 2.32 -23.20 18.56
C PHE A 84 3.61 -23.06 19.37
N CYS A 85 3.59 -22.22 20.41
CA CYS A 85 4.71 -22.02 21.32
C CYS A 85 5.06 -23.29 22.11
N LEU A 86 4.08 -24.01 22.65
CA LEU A 86 4.35 -25.16 23.51
C LEU A 86 4.73 -26.44 22.75
N HIS A 87 4.20 -26.64 21.54
CA HIS A 87 4.28 -27.96 20.88
C HIS A 87 4.92 -27.97 19.50
N ILE A 88 4.92 -26.83 18.78
CA ILE A 88 5.36 -26.78 17.38
C ILE A 88 6.72 -26.10 17.29
N LEU A 89 6.86 -24.86 17.78
CA LEU A 89 8.10 -24.09 17.71
C LEU A 89 9.32 -24.82 18.27
N PRO A 90 9.27 -25.49 19.44
CA PRO A 90 10.41 -26.23 19.98
C PRO A 90 10.92 -27.35 19.06
N LYS A 91 10.12 -27.81 18.10
CA LYS A 91 10.50 -28.85 17.13
C LYS A 91 11.06 -28.30 15.83
N ILE A 92 10.74 -27.05 15.50
CA ILE A 92 11.03 -26.46 14.18
C ILE A 92 11.92 -25.22 14.24
N HIS A 93 12.18 -24.65 15.42
CA HIS A 93 12.87 -23.37 15.58
C HIS A 93 14.21 -23.27 14.84
N GLN A 94 14.99 -24.37 14.79
CA GLN A 94 16.26 -24.42 14.07
C GLN A 94 16.10 -24.28 12.55
N LYS A 95 14.93 -24.61 11.98
CA LYS A 95 14.66 -24.52 10.54
C LYS A 95 14.13 -23.14 10.12
N VAL A 96 13.68 -22.33 11.06
CA VAL A 96 13.05 -21.03 10.80
C VAL A 96 14.12 -20.04 10.35
N LYS A 97 13.94 -19.49 9.14
CA LYS A 97 14.77 -18.40 8.58
C LYS A 97 14.04 -17.06 8.56
N TRP A 98 12.71 -17.09 8.57
CA TRP A 98 11.86 -15.91 8.51
C TRP A 98 10.64 -16.02 9.43
N LEU A 99 10.35 -14.94 10.15
CA LEU A 99 9.16 -14.79 10.99
C LEU A 99 8.39 -13.51 10.59
N ASP A 100 7.14 -13.62 10.14
CA ASP A 100 6.20 -12.49 10.09
C ASP A 100 5.33 -12.53 11.35
N LEU A 101 5.38 -11.51 12.19
CA LEU A 101 4.80 -11.48 13.53
C LEU A 101 3.98 -10.20 13.72
N GLU A 102 2.95 -10.31 14.56
CA GLU A 102 2.37 -9.14 15.22
C GLU A 102 3.06 -8.97 16.58
N LEU A 103 3.14 -7.74 17.04
CA LEU A 103 4.03 -7.38 18.14
C LEU A 103 3.67 -8.07 19.46
N LEU A 104 2.37 -8.24 19.76
CA LEU A 104 1.93 -8.94 20.98
C LEU A 104 2.33 -10.43 20.94
N SER A 105 2.33 -11.02 19.75
CA SER A 105 2.75 -12.40 19.54
C SER A 105 4.28 -12.57 19.62
N MET A 106 5.03 -11.52 19.26
CA MET A 106 6.49 -11.54 19.17
C MET A 106 7.12 -12.00 20.48
N GLU A 107 6.81 -11.36 21.61
CA GLU A 107 7.45 -11.67 22.90
C GLU A 107 7.36 -13.17 23.22
N ARG A 108 6.16 -13.74 23.10
CA ARG A 108 5.91 -15.16 23.41
C ARG A 108 6.68 -16.09 22.48
N ILE A 109 6.70 -15.77 21.19
CA ILE A 109 7.42 -16.56 20.17
C ILE A 109 8.93 -16.50 20.41
N LEU A 110 9.45 -15.32 20.78
CA LEU A 110 10.87 -15.13 21.06
C LEU A 110 11.30 -15.79 22.38
N ARG A 111 10.44 -15.80 23.40
CA ARG A 111 10.70 -16.53 24.67
C ARG A 111 10.66 -18.05 24.50
N THR A 112 10.04 -18.56 23.44
CA THR A 112 9.81 -20.00 23.28
C THR A 112 11.07 -20.77 22.89
N ALA A 113 11.92 -20.22 22.02
CA ALA A 113 13.08 -20.92 21.48
C ALA A 113 14.17 -19.97 20.97
N TYR A 114 15.40 -20.47 20.86
CA TYR A 114 16.49 -19.77 20.19
C TYR A 114 16.44 -20.05 18.68
N TYR A 115 16.49 -19.01 17.82
CA TYR A 115 16.37 -19.17 16.37
C TYR A 115 17.73 -18.91 15.67
N PRO A 116 18.64 -19.90 15.62
CA PRO A 116 20.02 -19.70 15.12
C PRO A 116 20.09 -19.28 13.65
N ASN A 117 19.13 -19.74 12.85
CA ASN A 117 19.09 -19.53 11.40
C ASN A 117 18.18 -18.36 10.99
N LEU A 118 17.63 -17.61 11.96
CA LEU A 118 16.75 -16.49 11.66
C LEU A 118 17.55 -15.35 11.03
N SER A 119 17.22 -15.05 9.77
CA SER A 119 17.87 -13.99 9.00
C SER A 119 16.91 -12.87 8.62
N GLY A 120 15.60 -13.06 8.80
CA GLY A 120 14.59 -12.06 8.45
C GLY A 120 13.41 -12.02 9.41
N ILE A 121 12.93 -10.81 9.72
CA ILE A 121 11.75 -10.58 10.56
C ILE A 121 10.83 -9.57 9.87
N GLY A 122 9.54 -9.89 9.80
CA GLY A 122 8.46 -8.97 9.48
C GLY A 122 7.65 -8.63 10.73
N LEU A 123 7.50 -7.35 11.06
CA LEU A 123 6.70 -6.85 12.18
C LEU A 123 5.49 -6.09 11.65
N TYR A 124 4.30 -6.46 12.10
CA TYR A 124 3.04 -5.91 11.60
C TYR A 124 2.13 -5.49 12.75
N ASN A 125 1.22 -4.55 12.46
CA ASN A 125 0.23 -4.07 13.42
C ASN A 125 0.83 -3.58 14.76
N MET A 126 1.84 -2.72 14.66
CA MET A 126 2.55 -2.15 15.80
C MET A 126 1.66 -1.10 16.49
N ASP A 127 0.77 -1.53 17.38
CA ASP A 127 0.04 -0.62 18.27
C ASP A 127 0.95 -0.17 19.42
N ILE A 128 1.67 0.92 19.21
CA ILE A 128 2.67 1.46 20.15
C ILE A 128 2.05 1.71 21.54
N GLU A 129 0.79 2.15 21.65
CA GLU A 129 0.15 2.40 22.95
C GLU A 129 -0.09 1.12 23.75
N ARG A 130 -0.45 0.02 23.09
CA ARG A 130 -0.52 -1.30 23.74
C ARG A 130 0.85 -1.80 24.17
N VAL A 131 1.86 -1.47 23.39
CA VAL A 131 3.24 -1.88 23.62
C VAL A 131 3.83 -1.17 24.82
N LYS A 132 3.54 0.12 24.99
CA LYS A 132 3.93 0.89 26.18
C LYS A 132 3.52 0.16 27.46
N ASN A 133 2.24 -0.22 27.53
CA ASN A 133 1.68 -0.92 28.70
C ASN A 133 2.26 -2.32 28.96
N GLN A 134 2.79 -3.02 27.95
CA GLN A 134 3.33 -4.37 28.10
C GLN A 134 4.86 -4.38 28.30
N ILE A 135 5.60 -3.48 27.66
CA ILE A 135 7.06 -3.39 27.81
C ILE A 135 7.42 -3.01 29.25
N SER A 136 6.64 -2.18 29.94
CA SER A 136 6.90 -1.88 31.35
C SER A 136 6.92 -3.13 32.24
N SER A 137 6.14 -4.18 31.91
CA SER A 137 6.19 -5.47 32.63
C SER A 137 7.43 -6.32 32.27
N LEU A 138 7.90 -6.24 31.03
CA LEU A 138 9.10 -6.90 30.49
C LEU A 138 10.42 -6.30 30.98
N ILE A 139 10.43 -5.05 31.45
CA ILE A 139 11.61 -4.37 31.99
C ILE A 139 11.84 -4.79 33.45
N ILE A 140 10.76 -5.03 34.21
CA ILE A 140 10.83 -5.42 35.63
C ILE A 140 11.52 -6.79 35.79
N ASP A 141 11.29 -7.73 34.87
CA ASP A 141 11.93 -9.06 34.92
C ASP A 141 13.46 -9.01 34.71
N ILE A 142 14.00 -7.99 34.04
CA ILE A 142 15.45 -7.92 33.70
C ILE A 142 16.26 -7.15 34.75
N ASN A 143 15.68 -6.14 35.39
CA ASN A 143 16.36 -5.37 36.45
C ASN A 143 16.61 -6.18 37.74
N THR A 144 16.18 -7.44 37.80
CA THR A 144 16.53 -8.35 38.90
C THR A 144 17.91 -9.02 38.74
N ASN A 145 18.55 -8.90 37.57
CA ASN A 145 19.88 -9.45 37.31
C ASN A 145 20.86 -8.36 36.79
N GLY A 146 21.30 -7.46 37.67
CA GLY A 146 22.48 -6.63 37.45
C GLY A 146 22.22 -5.27 36.77
N GLU A 147 22.71 -4.23 37.44
CA GLU A 147 22.47 -2.79 37.24
C GLU A 147 22.75 -2.27 35.82
N GLN A 148 21.70 -1.70 35.20
CA GLN A 148 21.72 -0.40 34.51
C GLN A 148 20.27 0.00 34.23
N SER A 149 19.78 1.07 34.89
CA SER A 149 18.45 1.60 34.61
C SER A 149 18.43 2.21 33.21
N LEU A 150 17.89 1.47 32.24
CA LEU A 150 17.63 2.00 30.91
C LEU A 150 16.44 2.97 30.98
N THR A 151 16.71 4.24 31.30
CA THR A 151 15.78 5.35 31.11
C THR A 151 15.79 5.72 29.62
N GLY A 152 15.14 4.90 28.80
CA GLY A 152 15.00 5.12 27.36
C GLY A 152 13.55 5.00 26.92
N ASN A 153 13.18 5.67 25.83
CA ASN A 153 11.89 5.51 25.17
C ASN A 153 11.60 4.00 24.95
N GLU A 154 10.41 3.52 25.31
CA GLU A 154 10.05 2.09 25.29
C GLU A 154 10.16 1.48 23.88
N ASN A 155 9.95 2.28 22.83
CA ASN A 155 10.22 1.89 21.45
C ASN A 155 11.70 1.56 21.23
N THR A 156 12.59 2.39 21.76
CA THR A 156 14.04 2.17 21.72
C THR A 156 14.39 0.84 22.37
N LEU A 157 13.80 0.52 23.54
CA LEU A 157 14.05 -0.74 24.24
C LEU A 157 13.62 -1.97 23.44
N LEU A 158 12.48 -1.89 22.76
CA LEU A 158 11.98 -2.98 21.90
C LEU A 158 12.94 -3.27 20.75
N PHE A 159 13.30 -2.24 19.97
CA PHE A 159 14.18 -2.41 18.82
C PHE A 159 15.60 -2.77 19.25
N THR A 160 16.08 -2.21 20.36
CA THR A 160 17.31 -2.64 21.01
C THR A 160 17.29 -4.15 21.22
N ARG A 161 16.23 -4.68 21.86
CA ARG A 161 16.08 -6.12 22.08
C ARG A 161 16.02 -6.91 20.79
N ILE A 162 15.30 -6.44 19.76
CA ILE A 162 15.26 -7.13 18.46
C ILE A 162 16.69 -7.23 17.89
N PHE A 163 17.40 -6.12 17.80
CA PHE A 163 18.74 -6.08 17.23
C PHE A 163 19.79 -6.80 18.06
N THR A 164 19.67 -6.82 19.39
CA THR A 164 20.59 -7.57 20.27
C THR A 164 20.28 -9.06 20.32
N THR A 165 19.00 -9.46 20.21
CA THR A 165 18.59 -10.87 20.24
C THR A 165 18.95 -11.58 18.95
N PHE A 166 18.86 -10.90 17.80
CA PHE A 166 19.07 -11.51 16.48
C PHE A 166 20.38 -11.04 15.85
N THR A 167 21.47 -11.61 16.34
CA THR A 167 22.82 -11.34 15.83
C THR A 167 22.98 -11.63 14.33
N ASN A 168 22.16 -12.53 13.76
CA ASN A 168 22.17 -12.90 12.35
C ASN A 168 21.09 -12.18 11.50
N LEU A 169 20.39 -11.19 12.04
CA LEU A 169 19.31 -10.50 11.33
C LEU A 169 19.87 -9.69 10.16
N ARG A 170 19.54 -10.13 8.94
CA ARG A 170 19.94 -9.46 7.69
C ARG A 170 18.84 -8.60 7.10
N LEU A 171 17.57 -8.95 7.35
CA LEU A 171 16.42 -8.26 6.81
C LEU A 171 15.38 -7.94 7.89
N LEU A 172 14.99 -6.68 7.99
CA LEU A 172 13.89 -6.25 8.85
C LEU A 172 12.80 -5.58 8.00
N ASN A 173 11.56 -6.04 8.13
CA ASN A 173 10.40 -5.45 7.48
C ASN A 173 9.40 -4.98 8.54
N ILE A 174 9.17 -3.68 8.63
CA ILE A 174 8.16 -3.07 9.50
C ILE A 174 6.98 -2.71 8.59
N GLY A 175 6.01 -3.61 8.55
CA GLY A 175 4.79 -3.46 7.77
C GLY A 175 3.82 -2.48 8.40
N PRO A 176 2.92 -1.88 7.60
CA PRO A 176 2.08 -0.74 7.99
C PRO A 176 1.26 -1.03 9.25
N SER A 177 1.27 -0.09 10.19
CA SER A 177 0.47 -0.07 11.41
C SER A 177 -0.85 0.68 11.18
N SER A 178 -1.96 0.21 11.74
CA SER A 178 -3.27 0.90 11.69
C SER A 178 -3.30 2.21 12.48
N ILE A 179 -2.29 2.43 13.33
CA ILE A 179 -2.13 3.61 14.16
C ILE A 179 -0.82 4.25 13.70
N CYS A 180 -0.86 5.55 13.38
CA CYS A 180 0.30 6.33 12.97
C CYS A 180 1.54 5.89 13.74
N TYR A 181 2.66 5.70 13.05
CA TYR A 181 3.97 5.54 13.69
C TYR A 181 4.32 6.87 14.33
N GLN A 182 3.63 7.23 15.40
CA GLN A 182 4.04 8.31 16.25
C GLN A 182 5.33 7.84 16.90
N HIS A 183 6.41 8.30 16.29
CA HIS A 183 7.76 8.22 16.80
C HIS A 183 8.29 6.77 16.83
N LEU A 184 8.71 6.29 15.66
CA LEU A 184 9.99 5.58 15.60
C LEU A 184 11.14 6.59 15.86
N SER A 185 11.00 7.45 16.88
CA SER A 185 12.12 8.19 17.44
C SER A 185 12.92 7.18 18.23
N PHE A 186 13.99 6.72 17.61
CA PHE A 186 15.05 6.10 18.37
C PHE A 186 15.75 7.23 19.14
N ASP A 187 15.15 7.69 20.24
CA ASP A 187 15.80 8.57 21.21
C ASP A 187 16.92 7.78 21.87
N LEU A 188 18.02 7.62 21.13
CA LEU A 188 19.28 7.10 21.59
C LEU A 188 20.26 8.27 21.54
N SER A 189 20.58 8.80 22.71
CA SER A 189 21.92 9.36 22.94
C SER A 189 22.89 8.17 23.04
N PRO A 190 24.15 8.29 22.57
CA PRO A 190 24.77 7.66 21.38
C PRO A 190 24.78 6.09 21.35
N PRO A 191 25.30 5.41 20.29
CA PRO A 191 24.73 4.17 19.72
C PRO A 191 25.16 2.89 20.46
N THR A 192 24.37 2.41 21.40
CA THR A 192 24.57 1.05 21.96
C THR A 192 23.95 -0.06 21.12
N VAL A 193 23.16 0.28 20.09
CA VAL A 193 22.49 -0.69 19.20
C VAL A 193 23.08 -0.62 17.81
N ILE A 194 24.33 -1.03 17.67
CA ILE A 194 24.93 -1.26 16.36
C ILE A 194 24.44 -2.63 15.90
N SER A 195 23.34 -2.68 15.15
CA SER A 195 22.97 -3.89 14.42
C SER A 195 23.93 -4.06 13.25
N SER A 196 25.09 -4.66 13.52
CA SER A 196 26.17 -4.81 12.54
C SER A 196 25.83 -5.79 11.42
N THR A 197 24.67 -6.45 11.39
CA THR A 197 24.36 -7.46 10.37
C THR A 197 23.17 -7.12 9.47
N LEU A 198 22.46 -6.02 9.74
CA LEU A 198 21.29 -5.62 8.96
C LEU A 198 21.73 -5.08 7.58
N LEU A 199 21.31 -5.77 6.53
CA LEU A 199 21.63 -5.43 5.14
C LEU A 199 20.44 -4.79 4.40
N GLU A 200 19.21 -5.12 4.82
CA GLU A 200 17.98 -4.72 4.14
C GLU A 200 16.91 -4.29 5.16
N LEU A 201 16.34 -3.10 4.94
CA LEU A 201 15.32 -2.53 5.81
C LEU A 201 14.12 -2.06 4.98
N HIS A 202 12.93 -2.51 5.36
CA HIS A 202 11.67 -2.12 4.75
C HIS A 202 10.80 -1.50 5.83
N VAL A 203 10.33 -0.27 5.63
CA VAL A 203 9.52 0.42 6.63
C VAL A 203 8.37 1.18 5.99
N CYS A 204 7.24 1.23 6.67
CA CYS A 204 6.19 2.22 6.45
C CYS A 204 6.27 3.22 7.61
N LEU A 205 6.29 4.52 7.33
CA LEU A 205 6.43 5.60 8.31
C LEU A 205 5.30 6.61 8.09
N SER A 206 4.80 7.21 9.16
CA SER A 206 3.85 8.33 9.03
C SER A 206 4.56 9.63 8.66
N GLU A 207 5.74 9.87 9.23
CA GLU A 207 6.48 11.12 9.11
C GLU A 207 7.85 10.92 8.46
N PHE A 208 8.30 11.95 7.74
CA PHE A 208 9.63 11.96 7.12
C PHE A 208 10.78 11.98 8.12
N HIS A 209 10.58 12.56 9.30
CA HIS A 209 11.62 12.70 10.31
C HIS A 209 12.15 11.36 10.80
N ASP A 210 11.27 10.37 10.99
CA ASP A 210 11.64 9.01 11.38
C ASP A 210 12.56 8.35 10.34
N CYS A 211 12.38 8.65 9.05
CA CYS A 211 13.25 8.17 7.98
C CYS A 211 14.69 8.69 8.15
N LEU A 212 14.82 9.96 8.55
CA LEU A 212 16.12 10.58 8.76
C LEU A 212 16.84 10.00 9.98
N HIS A 213 16.11 9.68 11.04
CA HIS A 213 16.65 8.99 12.22
C HIS A 213 17.16 7.58 11.91
N LEU A 214 16.46 6.84 11.05
CA LEU A 214 16.92 5.53 10.58
C LEU A 214 18.20 5.63 9.72
N LEU A 215 18.51 6.80 9.17
CA LEU A 215 19.64 7.06 8.28
C LEU A 215 20.71 7.97 8.91
N ASP A 216 20.82 7.94 10.22
CA ASP A 216 21.77 8.77 10.97
C ASP A 216 23.12 8.10 11.25
N GLY A 217 23.39 6.95 10.60
CA GLY A 217 24.64 6.19 10.72
C GLY A 217 24.53 4.89 11.53
N ARG A 218 23.43 4.67 12.27
CA ARG A 218 23.24 3.49 13.12
C ARG A 218 23.25 2.14 12.38
N PHE A 219 22.76 2.10 11.15
CA PHE A 219 22.79 0.90 10.29
C PHE A 219 23.92 0.98 9.27
N ASN A 220 25.16 0.92 9.76
CA ASN A 220 26.33 1.10 8.91
C ASN A 220 26.47 0.04 7.80
N GLN A 221 25.94 -1.18 7.94
CA GLN A 221 25.98 -2.22 6.89
C GLN A 221 24.78 -2.19 5.93
N LEU A 222 23.82 -1.28 6.14
CA LEU A 222 22.59 -1.23 5.34
C LEU A 222 22.93 -0.97 3.86
N ARG A 223 22.50 -1.89 2.99
CA ARG A 223 22.68 -1.82 1.54
C ARG A 223 21.39 -1.48 0.81
N ILE A 224 20.26 -1.91 1.35
CA ILE A 224 18.95 -1.77 0.73
C ILE A 224 18.01 -1.12 1.73
N PHE A 225 17.40 0.00 1.35
CA PHE A 225 16.41 0.67 2.17
C PHE A 225 15.17 1.02 1.37
N HIS A 226 14.06 0.38 1.73
CA HIS A 226 12.74 0.65 1.17
C HIS A 226 11.89 1.37 2.21
N VAL A 227 11.52 2.61 1.91
CA VAL A 227 10.70 3.42 2.79
C VAL A 227 9.43 3.88 2.07
N LYS A 228 8.29 3.60 2.70
CA LYS A 228 7.01 4.20 2.38
C LYS A 228 6.69 5.24 3.44
N ILE A 229 6.32 6.45 3.02
CA ILE A 229 5.98 7.55 3.91
C ILE A 229 4.57 8.01 3.58
N ASP A 230 3.73 8.13 4.60
CA ASP A 230 2.38 8.64 4.40
C ASP A 230 2.41 10.15 4.18
N PHE A 231 3.13 10.92 5.00
CA PHE A 231 3.19 12.38 4.89
C PHE A 231 4.61 12.94 5.09
N ILE A 232 4.97 13.91 4.26
CA ILE A 232 6.24 14.65 4.34
C ILE A 232 5.86 16.12 4.49
N GLU A 233 5.82 16.60 5.73
CA GLU A 233 5.59 18.01 6.06
C GLU A 233 6.92 18.74 6.23
N LEU A 234 6.94 20.00 5.79
CA LEU A 234 7.98 20.96 6.16
C LEU A 234 7.92 21.25 7.67
N SER A 235 8.54 20.40 8.48
CA SER A 235 8.79 20.69 9.89
C SER A 235 9.89 21.74 10.03
N SER A 236 9.85 22.55 11.10
CA SER A 236 10.85 23.57 11.43
C SER A 236 12.24 23.01 11.77
N LEU A 237 12.38 21.69 11.86
CA LEU A 237 13.64 21.00 12.13
C LEU A 237 14.44 20.85 10.82
N ILE A 238 15.34 21.81 10.59
CA ILE A 238 16.40 21.68 9.59
C ILE A 238 17.31 20.54 10.05
N PHE A 239 17.24 19.41 9.35
CA PHE A 239 18.07 18.26 9.64
C PHE A 239 19.53 18.57 9.27
N ASN A 240 20.38 18.72 10.28
CA ASN A 240 21.79 19.11 10.14
C ASN A 240 22.79 17.94 10.14
N ASN A 241 22.34 16.68 10.06
CA ASN A 241 23.27 15.55 10.07
C ASN A 241 23.96 15.40 8.70
N LYS A 242 25.29 15.53 8.69
CA LYS A 242 26.16 15.57 7.50
C LYS A 242 26.72 14.21 7.09
N GLU A 243 26.38 13.13 7.81
CA GLU A 243 26.97 11.82 7.50
C GLU A 243 26.56 11.31 6.12
N LYS A 244 27.56 10.84 5.37
CA LYS A 244 27.38 10.20 4.05
C LYS A 244 26.86 8.78 4.23
N LEU A 245 25.86 8.40 3.45
CA LEU A 245 25.27 7.06 3.45
C LEU A 245 26.00 6.16 2.44
N SER A 246 27.28 5.92 2.67
CA SER A 246 28.21 5.34 1.67
C SER A 246 27.97 3.87 1.35
N ASN A 247 27.36 3.10 2.25
CA ASN A 247 27.11 1.67 2.06
C ASN A 247 25.78 1.35 1.37
N LEU A 248 24.87 2.32 1.30
CA LEU A 248 23.56 2.16 0.68
C LEU A 248 23.72 2.06 -0.84
N ARG A 249 23.19 0.98 -1.42
CA ARG A 249 23.25 0.69 -2.87
C ARG A 249 21.89 0.81 -3.53
N LEU A 250 20.82 0.51 -2.81
CA LEU A 250 19.44 0.66 -3.27
C LEU A 250 18.64 1.50 -2.28
N PHE A 251 17.96 2.53 -2.80
CA PHE A 251 17.00 3.30 -2.04
C PHE A 251 15.65 3.37 -2.77
N THR A 252 14.57 3.14 -2.05
CA THR A 252 13.21 3.37 -2.54
C THR A 252 12.48 4.31 -1.61
N LEU A 253 11.94 5.39 -2.16
CA LEU A 253 11.06 6.30 -1.45
C LEU A 253 9.71 6.36 -2.13
N PHE A 254 8.67 5.97 -1.40
CA PHE A 254 7.28 6.03 -1.85
C PHE A 254 6.48 6.94 -0.92
N CYS A 255 6.08 8.12 -1.41
CA CYS A 255 5.24 9.06 -0.69
C CYS A 255 3.80 8.95 -1.22
N ASP A 256 2.86 8.53 -0.36
CA ASP A 256 1.46 8.29 -0.77
C ASP A 256 0.64 9.60 -0.85
N ASN A 257 0.99 10.61 -0.06
CA ASN A 257 0.34 11.93 -0.09
C ASN A 257 1.21 13.00 -0.76
N THR A 258 0.58 14.13 -1.04
CA THR A 258 1.26 15.33 -1.54
C THR A 258 2.24 15.88 -0.51
N THR A 259 3.43 16.28 -0.97
CA THR A 259 4.45 16.97 -0.16
C THR A 259 4.93 18.23 -0.86
N ASP A 260 5.23 19.27 -0.10
CA ASP A 260 5.92 20.49 -0.53
C ASP A 260 7.44 20.46 -0.20
N GLY A 261 7.89 19.47 0.57
CA GLY A 261 9.28 19.34 1.04
C GLY A 261 10.28 18.74 0.04
N TYR A 262 10.00 18.79 -1.27
CA TYR A 262 10.89 18.17 -2.27
C TYR A 262 12.30 18.77 -2.26
N TYR A 263 12.43 20.10 -2.29
CA TYR A 263 13.73 20.77 -2.30
C TYR A 263 14.40 20.80 -0.92
N GLN A 264 13.62 20.89 0.15
CA GLN A 264 14.11 21.14 1.50
C GLN A 264 14.42 19.85 2.25
N LEU A 265 13.74 18.74 1.92
CA LEU A 265 13.86 17.49 2.67
C LEU A 265 14.33 16.33 1.78
N ILE A 266 13.68 16.12 0.63
CA ILE A 266 13.96 14.96 -0.22
C ILE A 266 15.31 15.09 -0.93
N LEU A 267 15.56 16.19 -1.64
CA LEU A 267 16.81 16.38 -2.39
C LEU A 267 18.06 16.35 -1.47
N PRO A 268 18.11 17.05 -0.33
CA PRO A 268 19.26 16.98 0.58
C PRO A 268 19.53 15.57 1.09
N LEU A 269 18.48 14.78 1.37
CA LEU A 269 18.64 13.37 1.75
C LEU A 269 19.27 12.57 0.61
N LEU A 270 18.74 12.71 -0.61
CA LEU A 270 19.25 12.01 -1.79
C LEU A 270 20.70 12.38 -2.10
N HIS A 271 21.10 13.64 -1.94
CA HIS A 271 22.49 14.10 -2.14
C HIS A 271 23.49 13.44 -1.19
N ARG A 272 23.06 12.97 -0.02
CA ARG A 272 23.91 12.21 0.92
C ARG A 272 24.15 10.77 0.49
N MET A 273 23.42 10.27 -0.51
CA MET A 273 23.43 8.90 -1.00
C MET A 273 24.19 8.77 -2.34
N SER A 274 25.36 9.41 -2.46
CA SER A 274 26.13 9.47 -3.71
C SER A 274 26.57 8.12 -4.27
N ASN A 275 26.53 7.06 -3.45
CA ASN A 275 26.98 5.71 -3.81
C ASN A 275 25.84 4.79 -4.28
N LEU A 276 24.61 5.31 -4.41
CA LEU A 276 23.48 4.52 -4.90
C LEU A 276 23.72 4.00 -6.31
N GLU A 277 23.37 2.73 -6.51
CA GLU A 277 23.35 2.07 -7.81
C GLU A 277 21.93 1.97 -8.34
N GLU A 278 20.93 1.90 -7.45
CA GLU A 278 19.51 1.86 -7.79
C GLU A 278 18.71 2.85 -6.94
N LEU A 279 17.85 3.62 -7.61
CA LEU A 279 16.93 4.56 -6.99
C LEU A 279 15.53 4.37 -7.56
N ASP A 280 14.55 4.15 -6.68
CA ASP A 280 13.14 4.08 -7.04
C ASP A 280 12.36 5.19 -6.30
N LEU A 281 11.81 6.17 -7.03
CA LEU A 281 11.06 7.29 -6.45
C LEU A 281 9.59 7.27 -6.87
N SER A 282 8.67 7.41 -5.92
CA SER A 282 7.28 7.71 -6.21
C SER A 282 6.80 8.86 -5.35
N LEU A 283 6.53 10.00 -5.97
CA LEU A 283 6.27 11.25 -5.28
C LEU A 283 5.02 11.93 -5.85
N LEU A 284 4.22 12.50 -4.96
CA LEU A 284 3.22 13.51 -5.26
C LEU A 284 3.74 14.81 -4.66
N VAL A 285 4.09 15.80 -5.48
CA VAL A 285 4.78 17.00 -5.06
C VAL A 285 3.93 18.23 -5.37
N TRP A 286 3.79 19.13 -4.40
CA TRP A 286 3.31 20.48 -4.62
C TRP A 286 4.52 21.40 -4.81
N MET A 287 4.50 22.18 -5.88
CA MET A 287 5.57 23.08 -6.28
C MET A 287 5.01 24.49 -6.38
N ASP A 288 5.79 25.49 -6.00
CA ASP A 288 5.32 26.87 -6.03
C ASP A 288 5.25 27.43 -7.45
N ASN A 289 6.29 27.16 -8.27
CA ASN A 289 6.49 27.87 -9.53
C ASN A 289 6.83 26.99 -10.75
N THR A 290 7.41 25.80 -10.55
CA THR A 290 7.93 24.98 -11.65
C THR A 290 7.62 23.50 -11.46
N PHE A 291 7.43 22.78 -12.56
CA PHE A 291 7.30 21.32 -12.52
C PHE A 291 8.66 20.65 -12.30
N ILE A 292 8.61 19.42 -11.81
CA ILE A 292 9.77 18.53 -11.83
C ILE A 292 9.85 17.95 -13.24
N ASP A 293 10.75 18.50 -14.06
CA ASP A 293 11.01 18.05 -15.42
C ASP A 293 12.33 17.25 -15.51
N GLY A 294 12.74 16.88 -16.73
CA GLY A 294 13.98 16.15 -16.96
C GLY A 294 15.24 16.95 -16.61
N ASN A 295 15.23 18.27 -16.73
CA ASN A 295 16.37 19.11 -16.35
C ASN A 295 16.51 19.17 -14.83
N ASN A 296 15.39 19.31 -14.11
CA ASN A 296 15.34 19.25 -12.66
C ASN A 296 15.92 17.93 -12.15
N LEU A 297 15.48 16.80 -12.69
CA LEU A 297 15.96 15.48 -12.30
C LEU A 297 17.45 15.27 -12.63
N LYS A 298 17.92 15.76 -13.79
CA LYS A 298 19.34 15.70 -14.16
C LYS A 298 20.21 16.48 -13.19
N PHE A 299 19.87 17.75 -12.94
CA PHE A 299 20.66 18.65 -12.12
C PHE A 299 20.61 18.25 -10.65
N ASN A 300 19.43 17.94 -10.13
CA ASN A 300 19.25 17.71 -8.69
C ASN A 300 19.41 16.26 -8.25
N ILE A 301 19.35 15.26 -9.14
CA ILE A 301 19.49 13.85 -8.73
C ILE A 301 20.65 13.20 -9.45
N ILE A 302 20.61 13.12 -10.78
CA ILE A 302 21.59 12.35 -11.56
C ILE A 302 23.00 12.90 -11.36
N HIS A 303 23.19 14.22 -11.40
CA HIS A 303 24.48 14.86 -11.20
C HIS A 303 25.13 14.51 -9.85
N HIS A 304 24.32 14.27 -8.82
CA HIS A 304 24.78 13.95 -7.47
C HIS A 304 24.96 12.45 -7.21
N MET A 305 24.59 11.58 -8.17
CA MET A 305 24.62 10.12 -8.03
C MET A 305 25.37 9.48 -9.21
N PRO A 306 26.70 9.65 -9.30
CA PRO A 306 27.49 9.18 -10.44
C PRO A 306 27.54 7.65 -10.58
N LEU A 307 27.20 6.88 -9.54
CA LEU A 307 27.15 5.41 -9.58
C LEU A 307 25.77 4.85 -9.93
N LEU A 308 24.78 5.71 -10.16
CA LEU A 308 23.39 5.31 -10.39
C LEU A 308 23.26 4.62 -11.74
N LYS A 309 23.03 3.30 -11.73
CA LYS A 309 22.84 2.46 -12.92
C LYS A 309 21.38 2.36 -13.32
N LYS A 310 20.48 2.54 -12.35
CA LYS A 310 19.04 2.39 -12.55
C LYS A 310 18.27 3.41 -11.73
N PHE A 311 17.49 4.22 -12.43
CA PHE A 311 16.63 5.23 -11.83
C PHE A 311 15.18 5.05 -12.28
N THR A 312 14.34 4.41 -11.47
CA THR A 312 12.90 4.31 -11.74
C THR A 312 12.18 5.43 -11.00
N PHE A 313 11.23 6.10 -11.66
CA PHE A 313 10.42 7.09 -10.97
C PHE A 313 8.96 7.17 -11.44
N ASN A 314 8.11 7.71 -10.56
CA ASN A 314 6.73 8.11 -10.79
C ASN A 314 6.48 9.41 -10.01
N ILE A 315 6.59 10.55 -10.68
CA ILE A 315 6.52 11.86 -10.03
C ILE A 315 5.32 12.60 -10.60
N HIS A 316 4.38 12.98 -9.73
CA HIS A 316 3.35 13.96 -10.05
C HIS A 316 3.72 15.27 -9.38
N SER A 317 4.10 16.28 -10.15
CA SER A 317 4.29 17.64 -9.65
C SER A 317 3.05 18.46 -9.97
N SER A 318 2.46 19.10 -8.97
CA SER A 318 1.37 20.07 -9.12
C SER A 318 1.88 21.46 -8.78
N THR A 319 1.43 22.49 -9.50
CA THR A 319 1.79 23.88 -9.22
C THR A 319 0.57 24.77 -9.37
N HIS A 320 0.54 25.88 -8.64
CA HIS A 320 -0.37 26.96 -8.98
C HIS A 320 0.11 27.62 -10.28
N PHE A 321 -0.82 28.08 -11.11
CA PHE A 321 -0.48 29.04 -12.16
C PHE A 321 -1.41 30.24 -12.02
N TYR A 322 -0.86 31.33 -11.53
CA TYR A 322 -1.52 32.63 -11.50
C TYR A 322 -0.96 33.45 -12.67
N ASN A 323 -1.81 33.83 -13.62
CA ASN A 323 -1.49 34.76 -14.70
C ASN A 323 -0.21 34.41 -15.51
N GLN A 324 0.09 33.14 -15.73
CA GLN A 324 1.19 32.73 -16.59
C GLN A 324 0.70 32.61 -18.05
N ASP A 325 1.20 33.48 -18.92
CA ASP A 325 0.90 33.44 -20.36
C ASP A 325 1.63 32.30 -21.09
N ASN A 326 2.73 31.80 -20.52
CA ASN A 326 3.58 30.77 -21.10
C ASN A 326 3.55 29.48 -20.27
N LEU A 327 2.49 28.69 -20.43
CA LEU A 327 2.39 27.36 -19.84
C LEU A 327 3.23 26.37 -20.67
N PRO A 328 4.09 25.54 -20.05
CA PRO A 328 4.91 24.60 -20.81
C PRO A 328 4.04 23.60 -21.59
N SER A 329 4.49 23.15 -22.76
CA SER A 329 3.79 22.08 -23.50
C SER A 329 4.25 20.69 -23.04
N ASN A 330 3.42 19.67 -23.26
CA ASN A 330 3.83 18.29 -22.94
C ASN A 330 5.06 17.88 -23.75
N GLU A 331 5.16 18.38 -24.98
CA GLU A 331 6.32 18.22 -25.85
C GLU A 331 7.57 18.82 -25.20
N TYR A 332 7.48 20.04 -24.67
CA TYR A 332 8.61 20.67 -23.96
C TYR A 332 9.11 19.81 -22.80
N ILE A 333 8.23 19.30 -21.93
CA ILE A 333 8.66 18.43 -20.82
C ILE A 333 9.27 17.13 -21.35
N GLN A 334 8.66 16.51 -22.36
CA GLN A 334 9.19 15.28 -22.97
C GLN A 334 10.58 15.50 -23.59
N GLU A 335 10.84 16.66 -24.19
CA GLU A 335 12.16 17.03 -24.74
C GLU A 335 13.24 17.03 -23.65
N THR A 336 12.95 17.57 -22.45
CA THR A 336 13.92 17.59 -21.34
C THR A 336 14.37 16.20 -20.89
N LEU A 337 13.57 15.16 -21.21
CA LEU A 337 13.80 13.77 -20.81
C LEU A 337 14.51 12.93 -21.89
N LYS A 338 14.74 13.44 -23.10
CA LYS A 338 15.31 12.67 -24.23
C LYS A 338 16.66 12.01 -23.93
N ASN A 339 17.49 12.66 -23.12
CA ASN A 339 18.85 12.19 -22.82
C ASN A 339 18.91 11.30 -21.55
N PHE A 340 17.78 10.83 -21.03
CA PHE A 340 17.79 9.85 -19.96
C PHE A 340 18.13 8.48 -20.55
N GLU A 341 19.10 7.78 -19.94
CA GLU A 341 19.44 6.40 -20.32
C GLU A 341 18.26 5.44 -20.19
N ASN A 342 17.26 5.82 -19.40
CA ASN A 342 16.06 5.04 -19.18
C ASN A 342 15.14 5.10 -20.41
N LYS A 343 15.13 4.02 -21.21
CA LYS A 343 14.73 4.00 -22.62
C LYS A 343 13.26 4.35 -22.92
N LYS A 344 12.39 4.55 -21.92
CA LYS A 344 11.01 4.98 -22.13
C LYS A 344 10.43 5.70 -20.91
N ILE A 345 10.36 7.02 -20.99
CA ILE A 345 9.72 7.89 -20.00
C ILE A 345 8.45 8.47 -20.62
N ILE A 346 7.34 8.39 -19.90
CA ILE A 346 6.04 8.92 -20.34
C ILE A 346 5.72 10.17 -19.55
N THR A 347 5.22 11.18 -20.25
CA THR A 347 4.77 12.44 -19.66
C THR A 347 3.30 12.72 -19.98
N SER A 348 2.60 13.32 -19.02
CA SER A 348 1.27 13.88 -19.18
C SER A 348 1.20 15.21 -18.45
N MET A 349 0.65 16.22 -19.10
CA MET A 349 0.42 17.53 -18.50
C MET A 349 -1.04 17.94 -18.62
N ASP A 350 -1.53 18.56 -17.57
CA ASP A 350 -2.90 19.08 -17.50
C ASP A 350 -2.94 20.44 -16.84
N TYR A 351 -3.77 21.31 -17.42
CA TYR A 351 -4.02 22.66 -16.93
C TYR A 351 -5.47 22.76 -16.48
N PHE A 352 -5.67 23.02 -15.19
CA PHE A 352 -6.96 23.15 -14.55
C PHE A 352 -7.24 24.64 -14.27
N HIS A 353 -7.83 25.32 -15.24
CA HIS A 353 -8.06 26.76 -15.22
C HIS A 353 -9.07 27.19 -14.15
N GLU A 354 -10.10 26.38 -13.89
CA GLU A 354 -11.12 26.73 -12.89
C GLU A 354 -10.56 26.64 -11.47
N ASN A 355 -9.69 25.67 -11.22
CA ASN A 355 -9.04 25.45 -9.93
C ASN A 355 -7.68 26.17 -9.82
N LYS A 356 -7.24 26.87 -10.87
CA LYS A 356 -5.98 27.64 -10.92
C LYS A 356 -4.73 26.82 -10.54
N TYR A 357 -4.67 25.58 -11.00
CA TYR A 357 -3.50 24.74 -10.80
C TYR A 357 -3.26 23.82 -11.99
N SER A 358 -2.03 23.38 -12.15
CA SER A 358 -1.63 22.47 -13.20
C SER A 358 -0.91 21.27 -12.61
N GLN A 359 -0.91 20.16 -13.34
CA GLN A 359 -0.18 18.96 -12.96
C GLN A 359 0.69 18.49 -14.12
N CYS A 360 1.86 17.96 -13.76
CA CYS A 360 2.75 17.25 -14.64
C CYS A 360 3.03 15.89 -14.02
N HIS A 361 2.72 14.82 -14.75
CA HIS A 361 3.02 13.45 -14.38
C HIS A 361 4.12 12.92 -15.29
N ILE A 362 5.25 12.54 -14.70
CA ILE A 362 6.36 11.88 -15.39
C ILE A 362 6.65 10.53 -14.74
N TYR A 363 6.86 9.49 -15.55
CA TYR A 363 7.20 8.17 -15.00
C TYR A 363 8.01 7.28 -15.96
N SER A 364 8.80 6.38 -15.38
CA SER A 364 9.54 5.35 -16.10
C SER A 364 8.61 4.20 -16.51
N TYR A 365 8.73 3.74 -17.76
CA TYR A 365 7.98 2.59 -18.28
C TYR A 365 8.82 1.29 -18.18
N PRO A 366 8.23 0.13 -17.83
CA PRO A 366 6.83 -0.09 -17.51
C PRO A 366 6.45 0.46 -16.14
N TYR A 367 5.20 0.89 -16.00
CA TYR A 367 4.64 1.34 -14.72
C TYR A 367 4.53 0.16 -13.75
N LYS A 368 5.15 0.27 -12.56
CA LYS A 368 5.21 -0.83 -11.58
C LYS A 368 4.34 -0.63 -10.34
N LEU A 369 3.77 0.56 -10.15
CA LEU A 369 3.06 0.89 -8.93
C LEU A 369 1.61 0.40 -8.96
N LYS A 370 1.07 0.16 -7.76
CA LYS A 370 -0.32 -0.30 -7.57
C LYS A 370 -1.34 0.82 -7.72
N ASN A 371 -0.92 2.07 -7.58
CA ASN A 371 -1.81 3.23 -7.59
C ASN A 371 -1.50 4.12 -8.79
N TYR A 372 -2.51 4.57 -9.51
CA TYR A 372 -2.39 5.61 -10.55
C TYR A 372 -3.37 6.73 -10.19
N TYR A 373 -2.85 7.88 -9.82
CA TYR A 373 -3.65 8.99 -9.31
C TYR A 373 -3.93 10.05 -10.39
N ASN A 374 -5.02 10.81 -10.20
CA ASN A 374 -5.37 12.01 -10.96
C ASN A 374 -5.35 11.88 -12.49
N ILE A 375 -5.86 10.76 -13.02
CA ILE A 375 -6.00 10.56 -14.45
C ILE A 375 -7.05 11.53 -15.01
N THR A 376 -6.67 12.24 -16.07
CA THR A 376 -7.51 13.23 -16.76
C THR A 376 -7.91 12.77 -18.16
N ASN A 377 -8.60 13.63 -18.91
CA ASN A 377 -8.92 13.40 -20.31
C ASN A 377 -7.70 13.30 -21.24
N ASN A 378 -6.52 13.78 -20.81
CA ASN A 378 -5.28 13.71 -21.59
C ASN A 378 -4.52 12.39 -21.40
N PHE A 379 -5.08 11.45 -20.62
CA PHE A 379 -4.51 10.14 -20.38
C PHE A 379 -4.12 9.42 -21.68
N ARG A 380 -2.84 9.07 -21.79
CA ARG A 380 -2.30 8.25 -22.88
C ARG A 380 -2.61 6.78 -22.58
N VAL A 381 -3.35 6.14 -23.49
CA VAL A 381 -3.74 4.73 -23.37
C VAL A 381 -2.49 3.85 -23.29
N GLY A 382 -2.53 2.82 -22.45
CA GLY A 382 -1.47 1.84 -22.26
C GLY A 382 -1.96 0.69 -21.38
N ILE A 383 -1.21 -0.40 -21.27
CA ILE A 383 -1.62 -1.54 -20.42
C ILE A 383 -0.83 -1.50 -19.11
N PHE A 384 -1.54 -1.34 -18.00
CA PHE A 384 -0.99 -1.16 -16.66
C PHE A 384 -1.35 -2.34 -15.75
N ASN A 385 -0.66 -3.47 -15.94
CA ASN A 385 -0.95 -4.74 -15.25
C ASN A 385 -0.68 -4.72 -13.73
N SER A 386 0.15 -3.80 -13.25
CA SER A 386 0.51 -3.63 -11.83
C SER A 386 -0.51 -2.80 -11.06
N VAL A 387 -1.26 -1.94 -11.75
CA VAL A 387 -2.18 -0.99 -11.13
C VAL A 387 -3.43 -1.71 -10.64
N ARG A 388 -3.82 -1.40 -9.40
CA ARG A 388 -5.02 -1.87 -8.71
C ARG A 388 -5.94 -0.74 -8.34
N ARG A 389 -5.42 0.48 -8.16
CA ARG A 389 -6.19 1.64 -7.72
C ARG A 389 -6.03 2.77 -8.70
N VAL A 390 -7.14 3.31 -9.16
CA VAL A 390 -7.19 4.41 -10.12
C VAL A 390 -7.99 5.56 -9.53
N SER A 391 -7.44 6.77 -9.58
CA SER A 391 -8.18 8.01 -9.31
C SER A 391 -8.34 8.79 -10.60
N LEU A 392 -9.57 9.20 -10.89
CA LEU A 392 -9.92 10.05 -12.03
C LEU A 392 -10.24 11.45 -11.52
N PHE A 393 -9.58 12.45 -12.11
CA PHE A 393 -9.79 13.86 -11.79
C PHE A 393 -9.86 14.69 -13.06
N GLY A 394 -10.78 15.65 -13.17
CA GLY A 394 -10.78 16.56 -14.31
C GLY A 394 -11.79 17.69 -14.26
N GLU A 395 -11.45 18.78 -14.94
CA GLU A 395 -12.32 19.94 -15.19
C GLU A 395 -13.15 19.83 -16.47
N ARG A 396 -12.92 18.78 -17.26
CA ARG A 396 -13.72 18.44 -18.43
C ARG A 396 -14.56 17.21 -18.11
N SER A 397 -15.72 17.07 -18.76
CA SER A 397 -16.55 15.89 -18.59
C SER A 397 -15.82 14.62 -19.01
N PHE A 398 -16.07 13.51 -18.32
CA PHE A 398 -15.64 12.18 -18.76
C PHE A 398 -16.78 11.49 -19.48
N GLU A 399 -16.66 11.34 -20.80
CA GLU A 399 -17.68 10.64 -21.60
C GLU A 399 -17.55 9.12 -21.47
N HIS A 400 -18.50 8.38 -22.02
CA HIS A 400 -18.56 6.91 -21.90
C HIS A 400 -17.27 6.24 -22.43
N GLU A 401 -16.75 6.74 -23.55
CA GLU A 401 -15.52 6.28 -24.21
C GLU A 401 -14.28 6.48 -23.34
N PHE A 402 -14.28 7.48 -22.46
CA PHE A 402 -13.21 7.65 -21.49
C PHE A 402 -13.16 6.47 -20.52
N PHE A 403 -14.28 6.08 -19.93
CA PHE A 403 -14.34 4.95 -19.01
C PHE A 403 -13.98 3.62 -19.69
N LEU A 404 -14.33 3.44 -20.98
CA LEU A 404 -13.90 2.28 -21.77
C LEU A 404 -12.36 2.22 -21.85
N ARG A 405 -11.72 3.33 -22.22
CA ARG A 405 -10.24 3.43 -22.26
C ARG A 405 -9.61 3.13 -20.92
N ILE A 406 -10.19 3.62 -19.82
CA ILE A 406 -9.74 3.31 -18.46
C ILE A 406 -9.80 1.80 -18.21
N THR A 407 -10.94 1.13 -18.46
CA THR A 407 -11.04 -0.32 -18.20
C THR A 407 -10.09 -1.18 -19.04
N GLN A 408 -9.85 -0.78 -20.28
CA GLN A 408 -8.89 -1.47 -21.16
C GLN A 408 -7.45 -1.26 -20.70
N SER A 409 -7.15 -0.09 -20.14
CA SER A 409 -5.81 0.25 -19.67
C SER A 409 -5.48 -0.38 -18.31
N PHE A 410 -6.49 -0.63 -17.48
CA PHE A 410 -6.34 -1.14 -16.11
C PHE A 410 -7.12 -2.45 -15.93
N PRO A 411 -6.67 -3.57 -16.54
CA PRO A 411 -7.42 -4.81 -16.58
C PRO A 411 -7.67 -5.44 -15.20
N PHE A 412 -6.82 -5.15 -14.20
CA PHE A 412 -6.90 -5.68 -12.84
C PHE A 412 -7.30 -4.60 -11.81
N MET A 413 -8.00 -3.55 -12.23
CA MET A 413 -8.42 -2.47 -11.33
C MET A 413 -9.40 -2.97 -10.26
N GLU A 414 -9.01 -2.83 -9.00
CA GLU A 414 -9.77 -3.17 -7.81
C GLU A 414 -10.49 -1.96 -7.20
N LYS A 415 -9.92 -0.76 -7.33
CA LYS A 415 -10.49 0.49 -6.78
C LYS A 415 -10.55 1.59 -7.81
N LEU A 416 -11.70 2.25 -7.91
CA LEU A 416 -11.91 3.43 -8.76
C LEU A 416 -12.47 4.60 -7.96
N THR A 417 -11.70 5.69 -7.86
CA THR A 417 -12.15 6.96 -7.29
C THR A 417 -12.44 7.95 -8.40
N LEU A 418 -13.59 8.63 -8.37
CA LEU A 418 -13.97 9.62 -9.36
C LEU A 418 -14.28 10.98 -8.72
N ILE A 419 -13.48 11.98 -9.08
CA ILE A 419 -13.63 13.37 -8.66
C ILE A 419 -13.83 14.22 -9.91
N ASN A 420 -15.09 14.48 -10.26
CA ASN A 420 -15.43 15.30 -11.42
C ASN A 420 -16.84 15.88 -11.23
N ASN A 421 -16.94 17.20 -11.16
CA ASN A 421 -18.22 17.90 -10.95
C ASN A 421 -18.90 18.32 -12.27
N LYS A 422 -18.31 18.01 -13.43
CA LYS A 422 -18.84 18.36 -14.74
C LYS A 422 -19.89 17.39 -15.21
N ARG A 423 -20.89 17.91 -15.91
CA ARG A 423 -21.96 17.12 -16.51
C ARG A 423 -21.43 16.45 -17.77
N GLN A 424 -21.85 15.21 -18.03
CA GLN A 424 -21.55 14.58 -19.32
C GLN A 424 -22.29 15.33 -20.44
N ASN A 425 -21.56 15.62 -21.52
CA ASN A 425 -22.11 16.32 -22.68
C ASN A 425 -23.00 15.39 -23.48
N SER A 426 -22.54 14.16 -23.71
CA SER A 426 -23.35 13.10 -24.30
C SER A 426 -24.27 12.52 -23.22
N LYS A 427 -25.43 13.16 -23.01
CA LYS A 427 -26.49 12.61 -22.14
C LYS A 427 -27.15 11.41 -22.81
N GLN A 428 -26.41 10.33 -22.99
CA GLN A 428 -26.89 9.05 -23.51
C GLN A 428 -28.11 8.53 -22.70
N PHE A 429 -28.31 9.04 -21.47
CA PHE A 429 -29.43 8.71 -20.58
C PHE A 429 -30.77 9.39 -20.89
N ARG A 430 -30.81 10.41 -21.77
CA ARG A 430 -32.00 11.26 -21.98
C ARG A 430 -32.70 11.11 -23.33
N LYS A 431 -32.04 10.57 -24.36
CA LYS A 431 -32.66 10.43 -25.70
C LYS A 431 -32.94 8.96 -25.99
N SER A 432 -34.21 8.60 -26.07
CA SER A 432 -34.73 7.29 -26.50
C SER A 432 -34.56 7.00 -28.00
N LYS A 433 -33.66 7.69 -28.71
CA LYS A 433 -33.44 7.48 -30.15
C LYS A 433 -32.31 6.46 -30.36
N LYS A 434 -32.54 5.56 -31.33
CA LYS A 434 -31.75 4.38 -31.79
C LYS A 434 -30.22 4.38 -31.59
N ILE A 435 -29.56 5.53 -31.51
CA ILE A 435 -28.10 5.67 -31.42
C ILE A 435 -27.51 5.18 -30.08
N ASN A 436 -28.31 5.08 -29.01
CA ASN A 436 -27.80 4.68 -27.69
C ASN A 436 -27.63 3.15 -27.50
N GLN A 437 -28.04 2.32 -28.46
CA GLN A 437 -27.96 0.86 -28.37
C GLN A 437 -26.57 0.28 -28.71
N ASP A 438 -25.70 1.06 -29.37
CA ASP A 438 -24.44 0.53 -29.91
C ASP A 438 -23.19 0.79 -29.04
N SER A 439 -23.31 1.54 -27.93
CA SER A 439 -22.17 1.74 -27.04
C SER A 439 -21.88 0.46 -26.24
N PRO A 440 -20.64 -0.05 -26.25
CA PRO A 440 -20.32 -1.31 -25.59
C PRO A 440 -20.45 -1.18 -24.06
N ILE A 441 -21.00 -2.22 -23.43
CA ILE A 441 -21.11 -2.26 -21.96
C ILE A 441 -19.71 -2.33 -21.36
N ILE A 442 -19.41 -1.41 -20.45
CA ILE A 442 -18.13 -1.37 -19.74
C ILE A 442 -18.10 -2.46 -18.67
N LYS A 443 -17.10 -3.34 -18.71
CA LYS A 443 -16.96 -4.44 -17.74
C LYS A 443 -15.84 -4.13 -16.76
N TYR A 444 -16.10 -4.29 -15.47
CA TYR A 444 -15.13 -4.07 -14.39
C TYR A 444 -14.82 -5.35 -13.61
N PRO A 445 -14.21 -6.38 -14.22
CA PRO A 445 -14.19 -7.74 -13.66
C PRO A 445 -13.62 -7.86 -12.23
N TYR A 446 -12.66 -7.01 -11.86
CA TYR A 446 -11.98 -7.07 -10.56
C TYR A 446 -12.33 -5.91 -9.61
N LEU A 447 -13.26 -5.03 -9.98
CA LEU A 447 -13.57 -3.85 -9.17
C LEU A 447 -14.28 -4.25 -7.87
N ILE A 448 -13.65 -3.94 -6.73
CA ILE A 448 -14.16 -4.24 -5.39
C ILE A 448 -14.63 -2.97 -4.69
N GLU A 449 -14.00 -1.82 -4.96
CA GLU A 449 -14.31 -0.56 -4.29
C GLU A 449 -14.48 0.58 -5.29
N ARG A 450 -15.45 1.46 -5.00
CA ARG A 450 -15.70 2.62 -5.82
C ARG A 450 -16.11 3.85 -5.01
N ASP A 451 -15.49 4.98 -5.31
CA ASP A 451 -15.84 6.25 -4.69
C ASP A 451 -16.42 7.23 -5.71
N LEU A 452 -17.70 7.58 -5.51
CA LEU A 452 -18.45 8.56 -6.28
C LEU A 452 -18.84 9.81 -5.48
N SER A 453 -18.36 9.94 -4.25
CA SER A 453 -18.76 11.00 -3.32
C SER A 453 -18.64 12.41 -3.89
N LYS A 454 -17.59 12.65 -4.69
CA LYS A 454 -17.27 13.94 -5.31
C LYS A 454 -17.61 13.99 -6.81
N ALA A 455 -18.42 13.05 -7.29
CA ALA A 455 -18.82 12.98 -8.69
C ALA A 455 -20.16 13.65 -8.96
N GLN A 456 -20.31 14.21 -10.16
CA GLN A 456 -21.58 14.70 -10.67
C GLN A 456 -22.57 13.54 -10.97
N LYS A 457 -23.88 13.84 -10.92
CA LYS A 457 -24.98 12.85 -10.99
C LYS A 457 -24.97 11.93 -12.23
N ASP A 458 -24.45 12.38 -13.36
CA ASP A 458 -24.47 11.65 -14.63
C ASP A 458 -23.54 10.43 -14.53
N TYR A 459 -22.44 10.54 -13.77
CA TYR A 459 -21.54 9.43 -13.44
C TYR A 459 -22.14 8.39 -12.49
N TYR A 460 -23.21 8.72 -11.75
CA TYR A 460 -23.98 7.71 -11.03
C TYR A 460 -24.80 6.90 -12.03
N GLY A 461 -25.44 7.55 -13.00
CA GLY A 461 -26.12 6.90 -14.12
C GLY A 461 -25.17 5.97 -14.87
N GLN A 462 -24.05 6.53 -15.33
CA GLN A 462 -22.73 5.91 -15.42
C GLN A 462 -22.68 4.39 -15.23
N PHE A 463 -22.79 4.07 -13.95
CA PHE A 463 -22.40 2.80 -13.37
C PHE A 463 -23.56 2.08 -12.70
N LEU A 464 -24.62 2.79 -12.31
CA LEU A 464 -25.82 2.16 -11.79
C LEU A 464 -26.66 1.56 -12.92
N PHE A 465 -26.61 2.07 -14.16
CA PHE A 465 -27.29 1.45 -15.29
C PHE A 465 -26.57 0.18 -15.75
N ASP A 466 -27.28 -0.94 -15.71
CA ASP A 466 -26.85 -2.25 -16.24
C ASP A 466 -26.60 -2.24 -17.75
N THR A 467 -27.30 -1.38 -18.48
CA THR A 467 -27.11 -1.16 -19.93
C THR A 467 -25.81 -0.42 -20.28
N LYS A 468 -25.06 0.07 -19.30
CA LYS A 468 -23.81 0.82 -19.53
C LYS A 468 -22.61 0.21 -18.85
N THR A 469 -22.82 -0.36 -17.67
CA THR A 469 -21.75 -0.93 -16.88
C THR A 469 -22.15 -2.31 -16.36
N CYS A 470 -21.28 -3.29 -16.48
CA CYS A 470 -21.38 -4.55 -15.78
C CYS A 470 -20.42 -4.57 -14.59
N LEU A 471 -21.01 -4.49 -13.41
CA LEU A 471 -20.31 -4.58 -12.13
C LEU A 471 -20.13 -6.06 -11.72
N PRO A 472 -19.01 -6.45 -11.07
CA PRO A 472 -18.88 -7.73 -10.39
C PRO A 472 -19.74 -7.77 -9.13
N ASN A 473 -19.85 -8.94 -8.50
CA ASN A 473 -20.46 -9.06 -7.17
C ASN A 473 -19.51 -8.53 -6.09
N ASN A 474 -20.07 -8.25 -4.91
CA ASN A 474 -19.30 -7.88 -3.71
C ASN A 474 -18.60 -6.53 -3.80
N ILE A 475 -19.23 -5.56 -4.46
CA ILE A 475 -18.71 -4.20 -4.58
C ILE A 475 -19.05 -3.37 -3.35
N ARG A 476 -18.16 -2.45 -3.02
CA ARG A 476 -18.30 -1.41 -2.00
C ARG A 476 -18.38 -0.06 -2.68
N VAL A 477 -19.33 0.77 -2.31
CA VAL A 477 -19.51 2.07 -2.96
C VAL A 477 -19.75 3.21 -1.97
N ASN A 478 -19.01 4.31 -2.13
CA ASN A 478 -19.27 5.58 -1.47
C ASN A 478 -20.08 6.49 -2.42
N MET A 479 -21.24 6.97 -1.99
CA MET A 479 -22.18 7.72 -2.84
C MET A 479 -22.93 8.79 -2.07
N ASP A 480 -23.32 9.87 -2.76
CA ASP A 480 -24.30 10.83 -2.23
C ASP A 480 -25.72 10.27 -2.36
N TYR A 481 -26.42 10.14 -1.23
CA TYR A 481 -27.78 9.58 -1.19
C TYR A 481 -28.77 10.35 -2.07
N ARG A 482 -28.69 11.68 -2.10
CA ARG A 482 -29.60 12.54 -2.86
C ARG A 482 -29.42 12.33 -4.36
N LEU A 483 -28.18 12.12 -4.82
CA LEU A 483 -27.88 11.81 -6.21
C LEU A 483 -28.35 10.41 -6.61
N VAL A 484 -28.13 9.39 -5.77
CA VAL A 484 -28.65 8.04 -6.01
C VAL A 484 -30.17 8.05 -6.11
N LYS A 485 -30.85 8.72 -5.15
CA LYS A 485 -32.32 8.86 -5.16
C LYS A 485 -32.81 9.49 -6.47
N LYS A 486 -32.13 10.51 -6.99
CA LYS A 486 -32.47 11.14 -8.28
C LYS A 486 -32.28 10.20 -9.47
N VAL A 487 -31.13 9.51 -9.57
CA VAL A 487 -30.81 8.62 -10.71
C VAL A 487 -31.73 7.41 -10.77
N THR A 488 -32.04 6.83 -9.61
CA THR A 488 -32.93 5.67 -9.46
C THR A 488 -34.42 6.03 -9.53
N ARG A 489 -34.78 7.32 -9.72
CA ARG A 489 -36.16 7.83 -9.65
C ARG A 489 -36.87 7.42 -8.36
N ASN A 490 -36.29 7.79 -7.23
CA ASN A 490 -36.71 7.37 -5.89
C ASN A 490 -36.72 5.86 -5.72
N PHE A 491 -35.69 5.16 -6.20
CA PHE A 491 -35.60 3.70 -6.12
C PHE A 491 -36.79 3.00 -6.77
N ARG A 492 -37.22 3.48 -7.94
CA ARG A 492 -38.29 2.85 -8.76
C ARG A 492 -37.81 2.40 -10.12
N ARG A 493 -36.56 2.70 -10.51
CA ARG A 493 -36.03 2.43 -11.86
C ARG A 493 -35.41 1.02 -11.97
N PRO A 494 -36.02 0.08 -12.72
CA PRO A 494 -35.56 -1.33 -12.74
C PRO A 494 -34.15 -1.51 -13.30
N THR A 495 -33.78 -0.76 -14.33
CA THR A 495 -32.46 -0.82 -14.99
C THR A 495 -31.29 -0.40 -14.08
N THR A 496 -31.57 0.13 -12.89
CA THR A 496 -30.52 0.38 -11.88
C THR A 496 -30.41 -0.72 -10.84
N ARG A 497 -31.45 -1.54 -10.71
CA ARG A 497 -31.57 -2.53 -9.64
C ARG A 497 -30.55 -3.65 -9.77
N ILE A 498 -30.23 -4.08 -11.00
CA ILE A 498 -29.28 -5.17 -11.25
C ILE A 498 -27.90 -4.84 -10.68
N ASN A 499 -27.36 -3.66 -10.99
CA ASN A 499 -26.06 -3.24 -10.47
C ASN A 499 -26.12 -2.88 -8.98
N CYS A 500 -27.22 -2.29 -8.48
CA CYS A 500 -27.39 -2.05 -7.05
C CYS A 500 -27.37 -3.36 -6.23
N ALA A 501 -27.95 -4.44 -6.75
CA ALA A 501 -28.03 -5.72 -6.06
C ALA A 501 -26.66 -6.43 -5.88
N LYS A 502 -25.65 -6.02 -6.64
CA LYS A 502 -24.28 -6.54 -6.56
C LYS A 502 -23.45 -5.87 -5.47
N ILE A 503 -23.94 -4.78 -4.89
CA ILE A 503 -23.25 -4.01 -3.87
C ILE A 503 -23.49 -4.66 -2.51
N VAL A 504 -22.40 -4.93 -1.77
CA VAL A 504 -22.41 -5.52 -0.42
C VAL A 504 -22.17 -4.49 0.68
N PHE A 505 -21.69 -3.31 0.31
CA PHE A 505 -21.52 -2.20 1.23
C PHE A 505 -21.79 -0.88 0.52
N VAL A 506 -22.66 -0.05 1.09
CA VAL A 506 -22.92 1.31 0.61
C VAL A 506 -22.71 2.27 1.76
N TYR A 507 -21.83 3.24 1.57
CA TYR A 507 -21.74 4.40 2.45
C TYR A 507 -22.45 5.59 1.79
N PHE A 508 -23.52 6.06 2.41
CA PHE A 508 -24.30 7.18 1.92
C PHE A 508 -23.92 8.48 2.61
N LEU A 509 -23.32 9.39 1.87
CA LEU A 509 -23.18 10.76 2.33
C LEU A 509 -24.55 11.44 2.47
N ASN A 510 -24.62 12.38 3.42
CA ASN A 510 -25.76 13.27 3.63
C ASN A 510 -27.06 12.57 4.08
N LYS A 511 -26.96 11.46 4.83
CA LYS A 511 -28.11 10.76 5.41
C LYS A 511 -27.76 9.97 6.67
N SER A 512 -28.57 10.08 7.73
CA SER A 512 -28.36 9.38 9.00
C SER A 512 -29.34 8.25 9.30
N LYS A 513 -30.49 8.19 8.60
CA LYS A 513 -31.52 7.16 8.79
C LYS A 513 -31.97 6.60 7.45
N PHE A 514 -31.95 5.28 7.28
CA PHE A 514 -32.24 4.62 6.01
C PHE A 514 -33.64 3.98 6.00
N PRO A 515 -34.48 4.27 4.99
CA PRO A 515 -35.77 3.61 4.86
C PRO A 515 -35.61 2.17 4.39
N GLU A 516 -36.50 1.29 4.85
CA GLU A 516 -36.42 -0.15 4.62
C GLU A 516 -36.46 -0.53 3.14
N TYR A 517 -37.19 0.21 2.30
CA TYR A 517 -37.28 -0.04 0.85
C TYR A 517 -35.92 -0.02 0.13
N LEU A 518 -34.86 0.54 0.74
CA LEU A 518 -33.52 0.45 0.17
C LEU A 518 -33.02 -1.00 0.09
N LYS A 519 -33.48 -1.89 0.96
CA LYS A 519 -33.17 -3.32 0.90
C LYS A 519 -33.68 -3.97 -0.39
N ASP A 520 -34.70 -3.42 -1.04
CA ASP A 520 -35.16 -3.94 -2.34
C ASP A 520 -34.17 -3.68 -3.48
N PHE A 521 -33.38 -2.62 -3.35
CA PHE A 521 -32.34 -2.22 -4.30
C PHE A 521 -30.96 -2.73 -3.91
N PHE A 522 -30.68 -2.82 -2.61
CA PHE A 522 -29.41 -3.27 -2.05
C PHE A 522 -29.62 -4.45 -1.09
N PRO A 523 -30.16 -5.60 -1.56
CA PRO A 523 -30.55 -6.71 -0.71
C PRO A 523 -29.41 -7.31 0.10
N ARG A 524 -28.18 -7.28 -0.45
CA ARG A 524 -26.98 -7.82 0.18
C ARG A 524 -26.16 -6.76 0.90
N ALA A 525 -26.54 -5.49 0.79
CA ALA A 525 -25.71 -4.42 1.32
C ALA A 525 -25.92 -4.23 2.81
N LEU A 526 -24.80 -4.06 3.49
CA LEU A 526 -24.76 -3.22 4.66
C LEU A 526 -24.81 -1.74 4.22
N ILE A 527 -25.81 -1.01 4.71
CA ILE A 527 -26.02 0.40 4.39
C ILE A 527 -25.60 1.22 5.61
N CYS A 528 -24.62 2.11 5.41
CA CYS A 528 -24.06 3.00 6.42
C CYS A 528 -24.29 4.46 6.06
#